data_AF-A0A662VA06-F1
#
_entry.id   AF-A0A662VA06-F1
#
_cell.length_a   1.000
_cell.length_b   1.000
_cell.length_c   1.000
_cell.angle_alpha   90.00
_cell.angle_beta   90.00
_cell.angle_gamma   90.00
#
_symmetry.space_group_name_H-M   'P 1'
#
loop_
_entity.id
_entity.type
_entity.pdbx_description
1 polymer ?
#
loop_
_entity_poly.entity_id
_entity_poly.type
_entity_poly.pdbx_seq_one_letter_code
_entity_poly.pdbx_strand_id
1 'polypeptide(L)'
;MSSMRAWRPIALLLITSLVLTNLGNIPNHSLSGKPYNIYWINDLMLVLPKGFEIVNYYPLNIRDAAKGLNSLRFSDLYSFLSKFKVSYDVPNYMKVLGKYIPLTTMYDVVNFLNISNVTSLIGVEGEGVVVGIIDTGVDFASPSLGLDALARDEYGRPLTLDADELGLVITPLEVEVSNGELQTAGKSVWVYVPFYGLAEVKIYQNIGAPSVESKSGKYRFGLAVIYFPLSNYLLDFGGLIIGLGIPLVLVDSSAEGFYDTVVADLSTAWFLLNAILYGFGVLASPPPPYFFDLSLADEVVARPGNELIARDFTGDGVYDISMGIISGYVYDALGILKAVELATELSDWSKAWEYVGSGIYVGLDPKGKYVDILYDPFGHGTAVANVIVGNSFNYTIKSTYGVFNYTHRGVAPKAKLAVATALYLGDVVVSMLWFSGHDYQYPWRWSYTGKPRVDIISNSWGVVLWDPILIFGDKYFPPGYDPITAFEEYVAELGVIVIHAAGNSGPSASTILPPATAPSVISVGATTVFVKPIVNFRGEVVIREGR
;
A
#
# COMPACT_ATOMS: atom_id res chain seq x y z
N MET A 1 49.06 -0.80 -37.29
CA MET A 1 48.95 -1.98 -36.41
C MET A 1 47.88 -1.68 -35.37
N SER A 2 46.88 -2.57 -35.27
CA SER A 2 46.07 -2.98 -34.09
C SER A 2 45.95 -2.03 -32.88
N SER A 3 44.82 -1.86 -32.19
CA SER A 3 43.50 -2.51 -32.22
C SER A 3 42.63 -1.90 -31.12
N MET A 4 41.32 -1.82 -31.41
CA MET A 4 40.17 -2.10 -30.52
C MET A 4 39.83 -1.25 -29.27
N ARG A 5 38.62 -0.68 -29.39
CA ARG A 5 37.44 -0.77 -28.49
C ARG A 5 37.47 -0.05 -27.13
N ALA A 6 36.74 1.07 -27.10
CA ALA A 6 35.95 1.49 -25.93
C ALA A 6 34.51 1.76 -26.40
N TRP A 7 33.61 0.82 -26.14
CA TRP A 7 32.16 1.01 -26.14
C TRP A 7 31.68 0.85 -24.69
N ARG A 8 30.60 1.58 -24.33
CA ARG A 8 29.87 1.65 -23.02
C ARG A 8 30.28 2.87 -22.17
N PRO A 9 29.51 3.97 -22.24
CA PRO A 9 28.33 4.14 -21.37
C PRO A 9 27.11 4.82 -22.01
N ILE A 10 26.95 4.78 -23.34
CA ILE A 10 25.84 5.45 -24.04
C ILE A 10 24.53 4.61 -24.05
N ALA A 11 24.60 3.31 -23.72
CA ALA A 11 23.43 2.43 -23.74
C ALA A 11 22.46 2.64 -22.56
N LEU A 12 22.91 3.14 -21.40
CA LEU A 12 22.05 3.30 -20.21
C LEU A 12 21.12 4.52 -20.31
N LEU A 13 21.61 5.61 -20.89
CA LEU A 13 20.84 6.85 -21.09
C LEU A 13 19.82 6.73 -22.22
N LEU A 14 20.12 5.91 -23.24
CA LEU A 14 19.19 5.63 -24.33
C LEU A 14 18.03 4.74 -23.90
N ILE A 15 18.19 3.82 -22.93
CA ILE A 15 17.10 2.94 -22.49
C ILE A 15 16.16 3.64 -21.49
N THR A 16 16.69 4.43 -20.54
CA THR A 16 15.84 5.22 -19.63
C THR A 16 15.12 6.36 -20.34
N SER A 17 15.78 7.01 -21.31
CA SER A 17 15.08 7.94 -22.21
C SER A 17 14.16 7.20 -23.18
N LEU A 18 14.46 6.01 -23.71
CA LEU A 18 13.49 5.27 -24.53
C LEU A 18 12.25 4.86 -23.74
N VAL A 19 12.35 4.46 -22.47
CA VAL A 19 11.16 4.11 -21.67
C VAL A 19 10.32 5.37 -21.38
N LEU A 20 10.94 6.49 -21.04
CA LEU A 20 10.23 7.76 -20.77
C LEU A 20 9.78 8.52 -22.04
N THR A 21 10.48 8.37 -23.18
CA THR A 21 10.10 8.98 -24.47
C THR A 21 9.24 8.06 -25.34
N ASN A 22 9.24 6.74 -25.12
CA ASN A 22 8.24 5.84 -25.72
C ASN A 22 6.95 5.73 -24.91
N LEU A 23 6.89 6.20 -23.66
CA LEU A 23 5.60 6.47 -23.01
C LEU A 23 4.84 7.60 -23.71
N GLY A 24 5.56 8.56 -24.33
CA GLY A 24 4.99 9.59 -25.20
C GLY A 24 4.71 9.13 -26.64
N ASN A 25 5.09 7.92 -27.00
CA ASN A 25 4.86 7.30 -28.31
C ASN A 25 4.51 5.81 -28.14
N ILE A 26 3.58 5.50 -27.24
CA ILE A 26 2.95 4.17 -27.22
C ILE A 26 2.25 4.05 -28.58
N PRO A 27 2.55 3.04 -29.41
CA PRO A 27 1.77 2.82 -30.61
C PRO A 27 0.32 2.62 -30.18
N ASN A 28 -0.53 3.61 -30.46
CA ASN A 28 -1.96 3.66 -30.14
C ASN A 28 -2.78 2.50 -30.76
N HIS A 29 -2.12 1.55 -31.42
CA HIS A 29 -2.72 0.45 -32.17
C HIS A 29 -2.53 -0.94 -31.53
N SER A 30 -1.94 -1.09 -30.34
CA SER A 30 -1.75 -2.41 -29.69
C SER A 30 -2.83 -2.80 -28.66
N LEU A 31 -3.67 -1.88 -28.18
CA LEU A 31 -4.58 -2.13 -27.04
C LEU A 31 -6.06 -2.35 -27.42
N SER A 32 -6.45 -2.20 -28.70
CA SER A 32 -7.85 -2.45 -29.11
C SER A 32 -8.11 -3.94 -29.42
N GLY A 33 -9.28 -4.45 -28.98
CA GLY A 33 -9.71 -5.83 -29.24
C GLY A 33 -9.26 -6.89 -28.23
N LYS A 34 -8.71 -6.49 -27.08
CA LYS A 34 -8.16 -7.37 -26.04
C LYS A 34 -9.23 -7.81 -25.01
N PRO A 35 -8.99 -8.83 -24.17
CA PRO A 35 -9.93 -9.32 -23.14
C PRO A 35 -10.12 -8.35 -21.94
N TYR A 36 -10.00 -7.05 -22.17
CA TYR A 36 -10.18 -6.01 -21.16
C TYR A 36 -10.65 -4.69 -21.78
N ASN A 37 -11.24 -3.87 -20.93
CA ASN A 37 -11.59 -2.47 -21.21
C ASN A 37 -10.62 -1.57 -20.44
N ILE A 38 -10.18 -0.48 -21.07
CA ILE A 38 -9.34 0.55 -20.44
C ILE A 38 -10.16 1.83 -20.32
N TYR A 39 -10.22 2.38 -19.11
CA TYR A 39 -10.80 3.67 -18.79
C TYR A 39 -9.72 4.58 -18.21
N TRP A 40 -9.59 5.77 -18.76
CA TRP A 40 -8.69 6.79 -18.24
C TRP A 40 -9.46 7.73 -17.33
N ILE A 41 -9.03 7.82 -16.07
CA ILE A 41 -9.62 8.71 -15.06
C ILE A 41 -8.48 9.56 -14.52
N ASN A 42 -8.35 10.79 -15.01
CA ASN A 42 -7.19 11.66 -14.74
C ASN A 42 -5.86 10.95 -15.09
N ASP A 43 -5.06 10.59 -14.09
CA ASP A 43 -3.77 9.88 -14.19
C ASP A 43 -3.88 8.35 -13.96
N LEU A 44 -5.06 7.85 -13.61
CA LEU A 44 -5.34 6.41 -13.47
C LEU A 44 -5.70 5.77 -14.81
N MET A 45 -5.03 4.66 -15.11
CA MET A 45 -5.46 3.71 -16.11
C MET A 45 -6.21 2.56 -15.43
N LEU A 46 -7.53 2.66 -15.40
CA LEU A 46 -8.40 1.62 -14.85
C LEU A 46 -8.63 0.55 -15.91
N VAL A 47 -8.25 -0.68 -15.58
CA VAL A 47 -8.36 -1.87 -16.43
C VAL A 47 -9.44 -2.76 -15.84
N LEU A 48 -10.53 -2.93 -16.59
CA LEU A 48 -11.61 -3.84 -16.22
C LEU A 48 -11.61 -5.07 -17.15
N PRO A 49 -12.00 -6.26 -16.66
CA PRO A 49 -12.17 -7.41 -17.54
C PRO A 49 -13.18 -7.10 -18.66
N LYS A 50 -13.00 -7.72 -19.83
CA LYS A 50 -14.00 -7.59 -20.90
C LYS A 50 -15.36 -8.10 -20.41
N GLY A 51 -16.41 -7.39 -20.77
CA GLY A 51 -17.76 -7.64 -20.25
C GLY A 51 -18.10 -6.86 -18.98
N PHE A 52 -17.18 -6.04 -18.47
CA PHE A 52 -17.43 -5.05 -17.43
C PHE A 52 -17.32 -3.66 -18.05
N GLU A 53 -18.42 -2.89 -18.03
CA GLU A 53 -18.47 -1.55 -18.61
C GLU A 53 -18.92 -0.51 -17.60
N ILE A 54 -18.17 0.58 -17.49
CA ILE A 54 -18.59 1.76 -16.72
C ILE A 54 -19.78 2.39 -17.44
N VAL A 55 -20.95 2.41 -16.80
CA VAL A 55 -22.18 3.03 -17.32
C VAL A 55 -22.43 4.41 -16.71
N ASN A 56 -22.03 4.60 -15.45
CA ASN A 56 -22.05 5.90 -14.78
C ASN A 56 -20.77 6.10 -13.98
N TYR A 57 -20.30 7.34 -13.87
CA TYR A 57 -19.13 7.70 -13.07
C TYR A 57 -19.36 9.00 -12.32
N TYR A 58 -19.11 8.96 -11.03
CA TYR A 58 -19.28 10.06 -10.09
C TYR A 58 -17.90 10.39 -9.53
N PRO A 59 -17.23 11.44 -10.04
CA PRO A 59 -15.92 11.80 -9.55
C PRO A 59 -16.00 12.20 -8.07
N LEU A 60 -14.99 11.81 -7.31
CA LEU A 60 -14.77 12.30 -5.96
C LEU A 60 -14.50 13.81 -6.08
N ASN A 61 -15.52 14.63 -5.83
CA ASN A 61 -15.32 16.08 -5.82
C ASN A 61 -14.73 16.48 -4.47
N ILE A 62 -13.40 16.39 -4.37
CA ILE A 62 -12.62 16.80 -3.20
C ILE A 62 -12.91 18.28 -2.83
N ARG A 63 -13.39 19.12 -3.78
CA ARG A 63 -13.86 20.49 -3.51
C ARG A 63 -15.25 20.59 -2.88
N ASP A 64 -16.13 19.61 -3.05
CA ASP A 64 -17.46 19.60 -2.40
C ASP A 64 -17.44 18.86 -1.06
N ALA A 65 -16.53 17.90 -0.86
CA ALA A 65 -16.15 17.41 0.48
C ALA A 65 -15.73 18.56 1.42
N ALA A 66 -15.21 19.64 0.84
CA ALA A 66 -14.84 20.88 1.54
C ALA A 66 -16.03 21.74 2.01
N LYS A 67 -17.27 21.48 1.57
CA LYS A 67 -18.44 22.26 2.02
C LYS A 67 -19.05 21.70 3.32
N GLY A 68 -18.82 20.43 3.63
CA GLY A 68 -19.22 19.80 4.90
C GLY A 68 -18.31 20.16 6.08
N LEU A 69 -17.04 20.47 5.81
CA LEU A 69 -16.09 21.03 6.80
C LEU A 69 -16.06 22.56 6.69
N ASN A 70 -16.99 23.22 7.38
CA ASN A 70 -17.15 24.67 7.43
C ASN A 70 -16.00 25.44 8.14
N SER A 71 -14.74 25.02 7.98
CA SER A 71 -13.58 25.80 8.44
C SER A 71 -12.26 25.63 7.67
N LEU A 72 -12.15 24.85 6.57
CA LEU A 72 -10.86 24.65 5.91
C LEU A 72 -10.95 24.66 4.37
N ARG A 73 -10.29 25.64 3.72
CA ARG A 73 -10.34 25.82 2.25
C ARG A 73 -9.44 24.80 1.54
N PHE A 74 -10.05 23.73 1.06
CA PHE A 74 -9.42 22.63 0.32
C PHE A 74 -8.93 22.95 -1.10
N SER A 75 -9.11 24.17 -1.63
CA SER A 75 -8.34 24.61 -2.82
C SER A 75 -6.84 24.53 -2.56
N ASP A 76 -6.46 24.64 -1.28
CA ASP A 76 -5.10 24.44 -0.82
C ASP A 76 -4.78 22.96 -0.56
N LEU A 77 -5.77 22.07 -0.34
CA LEU A 77 -5.52 20.63 -0.16
C LEU A 77 -5.31 19.86 -1.48
N TYR A 78 -6.03 20.20 -2.55
CA TYR A 78 -5.71 19.60 -3.86
C TYR A 78 -4.35 20.13 -4.40
N SER A 79 -4.05 21.39 -4.09
CA SER A 79 -2.72 22.00 -4.23
C SER A 79 -1.69 21.33 -3.30
N PHE A 80 -2.09 20.86 -2.12
CA PHE A 80 -1.28 20.13 -1.13
C PHE A 80 -0.98 18.70 -1.58
N LEU A 81 -1.96 17.90 -2.03
CA LEU A 81 -1.75 16.54 -2.54
C LEU A 81 -0.87 16.55 -3.80
N SER A 82 -1.06 17.55 -4.69
CA SER A 82 -0.17 17.75 -5.85
C SER A 82 1.21 18.33 -5.49
N LYS A 83 1.38 18.88 -4.26
CA LYS A 83 2.65 19.32 -3.66
C LYS A 83 3.27 18.30 -2.71
N PHE A 84 2.54 17.25 -2.31
CA PHE A 84 3.01 15.95 -1.83
C PHE A 84 3.61 15.14 -2.99
N LYS A 85 4.21 15.82 -3.97
CA LYS A 85 5.39 15.25 -4.60
C LYS A 85 6.39 15.07 -3.48
N VAL A 86 6.48 13.85 -2.97
CA VAL A 86 7.71 13.38 -2.35
C VAL A 86 8.77 13.49 -3.44
N SER A 87 9.37 14.67 -3.54
CA SER A 87 10.50 14.91 -4.40
C SER A 87 11.67 14.26 -3.71
N TYR A 88 11.83 12.95 -3.91
CA TYR A 88 13.16 12.38 -3.81
C TYR A 88 14.00 13.11 -4.85
N ASP A 89 15.04 13.83 -4.43
CA ASP A 89 16.03 14.37 -5.36
C ASP A 89 16.90 13.21 -5.89
N VAL A 90 16.27 12.31 -6.65
CA VAL A 90 16.88 11.19 -7.37
C VAL A 90 17.94 11.66 -8.37
N PRO A 91 17.81 12.83 -9.07
CA PRO A 91 18.83 13.29 -10.00
C PRO A 91 20.22 13.44 -9.37
N ASN A 92 20.29 13.82 -8.10
CA ASN A 92 21.55 13.88 -7.36
C ASN A 92 21.99 12.52 -6.81
N TYR A 93 21.05 11.65 -6.41
CA TYR A 93 21.35 10.29 -5.94
C TYR A 93 22.02 9.43 -7.04
N MET A 94 21.55 9.54 -8.28
CA MET A 94 22.08 8.79 -9.43
C MET A 94 23.43 9.31 -9.96
N LYS A 95 23.74 10.60 -9.76
CA LYS A 95 25.08 11.15 -10.09
C LYS A 95 26.18 10.56 -9.20
N VAL A 96 25.85 10.14 -7.99
CA VAL A 96 26.79 9.53 -7.04
C VAL A 96 26.95 8.02 -7.32
N LEU A 97 25.88 7.31 -7.67
CA LEU A 97 25.90 5.87 -7.97
C LEU A 97 26.66 5.49 -9.23
N GLY A 98 26.76 6.40 -10.22
CA GLY A 98 27.63 6.18 -11.39
C GLY A 98 29.12 6.07 -11.06
N LYS A 99 29.53 6.39 -9.82
CA LYS A 99 30.92 6.29 -9.33
C LYS A 99 31.12 5.38 -8.11
N TYR A 100 30.07 5.03 -7.38
CA TYR A 100 30.17 4.28 -6.13
C TYR A 100 29.06 3.22 -6.04
N ILE A 101 29.45 1.98 -5.71
CA ILE A 101 28.50 0.91 -5.39
C ILE A 101 28.23 1.02 -3.88
N PRO A 102 27.01 1.34 -3.43
CA PRO A 102 26.65 1.25 -2.02
C PRO A 102 26.80 -0.21 -1.61
N LEU A 103 27.63 -0.47 -0.59
CA LEU A 103 27.83 -1.83 -0.08
C LEU A 103 26.74 -2.23 0.91
N THR A 104 26.18 -1.27 1.63
CA THR A 104 25.03 -1.48 2.51
C THR A 104 23.75 -1.56 1.70
N THR A 105 23.21 -2.77 1.57
CA THR A 105 21.82 -3.02 1.20
C THR A 105 20.97 -3.17 2.47
N MET A 106 19.65 -3.09 2.33
CA MET A 106 18.71 -3.39 3.42
C MET A 106 19.02 -4.75 4.09
N TYR A 107 19.52 -5.71 3.31
CA TYR A 107 19.87 -7.06 3.74
C TYR A 107 21.07 -7.12 4.68
N ASP A 108 21.92 -6.09 4.69
CA ASP A 108 23.14 -6.08 5.50
C ASP A 108 22.94 -5.48 6.90
N VAL A 109 21.77 -4.86 7.17
CA VAL A 109 21.50 -4.12 8.41
C VAL A 109 21.69 -4.99 9.65
N VAL A 110 21.20 -6.24 9.62
CA VAL A 110 21.36 -7.22 10.72
C VAL A 110 22.84 -7.50 11.02
N ASN A 111 23.67 -7.59 9.97
CA ASN A 111 25.11 -7.83 10.12
C ASN A 111 25.82 -6.59 10.64
N PHE A 112 25.54 -5.42 10.09
CA PHE A 112 26.17 -4.16 10.51
C PHE A 112 25.82 -3.76 11.94
N LEU A 113 24.58 -3.96 12.35
CA LEU A 113 24.14 -3.74 13.73
C LEU A 113 24.53 -4.89 14.66
N ASN A 114 25.15 -5.95 14.12
CA ASN A 114 25.60 -7.12 14.87
C ASN A 114 24.46 -7.81 15.67
N ILE A 115 23.24 -7.78 15.12
CA ILE A 115 22.01 -8.25 15.78
C ILE A 115 22.11 -9.73 16.13
N SER A 116 22.72 -10.56 15.28
CA SER A 116 22.91 -11.99 15.55
C SER A 116 23.72 -12.25 16.82
N ASN A 117 24.75 -11.44 17.09
CA ASN A 117 25.53 -11.56 18.31
C ASN A 117 24.75 -11.07 19.53
N VAL A 118 24.03 -9.94 19.42
CA VAL A 118 23.16 -9.46 20.50
C VAL A 118 22.13 -10.55 20.85
N THR A 119 21.43 -11.07 19.85
CA THR A 119 20.42 -12.13 20.00
C THR A 119 21.00 -13.37 20.69
N SER A 120 22.18 -13.84 20.28
CA SER A 120 22.81 -15.00 20.93
C SER A 120 23.28 -14.72 22.37
N LEU A 121 23.59 -13.48 22.72
CA LEU A 121 24.02 -13.08 24.06
C LEU A 121 22.85 -12.91 25.03
N ILE A 122 21.77 -12.26 24.59
CA ILE A 122 20.65 -11.89 25.47
C ILE A 122 19.37 -12.71 25.25
N GLY A 123 19.28 -13.43 24.12
CA GLY A 123 18.15 -14.30 23.81
C GLY A 123 16.82 -13.57 23.51
N VAL A 124 16.88 -12.31 23.03
CA VAL A 124 15.70 -11.49 22.75
C VAL A 124 15.57 -11.26 21.25
N GLU A 125 14.39 -11.57 20.69
CA GLU A 125 14.08 -11.38 19.27
C GLU A 125 12.76 -10.62 19.06
N GLY A 126 12.24 -9.98 20.11
CA GLY A 126 11.02 -9.17 20.08
C GLY A 126 9.76 -9.89 20.58
N GLU A 127 9.88 -11.05 21.21
CA GLU A 127 8.73 -11.77 21.77
C GLU A 127 7.89 -10.87 22.71
N GLY A 128 6.58 -10.81 22.46
CA GLY A 128 5.64 -10.04 23.27
C GLY A 128 5.61 -8.54 22.96
N VAL A 129 6.35 -8.07 21.95
CA VAL A 129 6.33 -6.68 21.48
C VAL A 129 5.45 -6.54 20.24
N VAL A 130 4.60 -5.52 20.23
CA VAL A 130 3.79 -5.09 19.09
C VAL A 130 4.31 -3.76 18.56
N VAL A 131 4.69 -3.73 17.29
CA VAL A 131 5.15 -2.53 16.57
C VAL A 131 4.06 -2.07 15.61
N GLY A 132 3.51 -0.88 15.85
CA GLY A 132 2.63 -0.17 14.93
C GLY A 132 3.42 0.51 13.81
N ILE A 133 3.05 0.23 12.57
CA ILE A 133 3.57 0.92 11.38
C ILE A 133 2.48 1.86 10.87
N ILE A 134 2.78 3.14 10.72
CA ILE A 134 1.91 4.12 10.04
C ILE A 134 2.64 4.53 8.76
N ASP A 135 2.22 3.96 7.63
CA ASP A 135 2.95 4.09 6.35
C ASP A 135 2.00 3.90 5.15
N THR A 136 2.53 3.55 3.97
CA THR A 136 1.77 3.26 2.73
C THR A 136 0.93 1.98 2.79
N GLY A 137 0.94 1.27 3.92
CA GLY A 137 0.40 -0.08 4.09
C GLY A 137 1.49 -1.13 4.23
N VAL A 138 1.11 -2.39 4.40
CA VAL A 138 2.05 -3.54 4.43
C VAL A 138 1.42 -4.70 3.69
N ASP A 139 2.16 -5.28 2.74
CA ASP A 139 1.76 -6.51 2.09
C ASP A 139 2.39 -7.73 2.79
N PHE A 140 1.55 -8.47 3.52
CA PHE A 140 1.95 -9.69 4.23
C PHE A 140 2.22 -10.89 3.30
N ALA A 141 1.98 -10.76 1.98
CA ALA A 141 2.46 -11.72 0.98
C ALA A 141 3.98 -11.61 0.75
N SER A 142 4.65 -10.59 1.28
CA SER A 142 6.10 -10.48 1.16
C SER A 142 6.79 -11.75 1.70
N PRO A 143 7.76 -12.36 1.00
CA PRO A 143 8.28 -13.69 1.36
C PRO A 143 8.95 -13.83 2.73
N SER A 144 9.45 -12.73 3.31
CA SER A 144 9.98 -12.76 4.68
C SER A 144 8.93 -12.40 5.74
N LEU A 145 7.72 -11.99 5.34
CA LEU A 145 6.60 -11.75 6.23
C LEU A 145 5.67 -12.97 6.22
N GLY A 146 4.45 -12.77 6.72
CA GLY A 146 3.40 -13.76 6.81
C GLY A 146 2.36 -13.32 7.83
N LEU A 147 1.22 -14.02 7.87
CA LEU A 147 0.17 -13.76 8.86
C LEU A 147 0.62 -14.09 10.30
N ASP A 148 1.74 -14.79 10.48
CA ASP A 148 2.37 -14.99 11.78
C ASP A 148 2.95 -13.68 12.33
N ALA A 149 3.49 -12.81 11.47
CA ALA A 149 4.01 -11.50 11.88
C ALA A 149 2.91 -10.51 12.28
N LEU A 150 1.65 -10.77 11.92
CA LEU A 150 0.51 -9.88 12.16
C LEU A 150 0.05 -9.94 13.62
N ALA A 151 -0.03 -8.77 14.27
CA ALA A 151 -0.65 -8.62 15.58
C ALA A 151 -2.17 -8.76 15.47
N ARG A 152 -2.80 -9.21 16.55
CA ARG A 152 -4.25 -9.41 16.62
C ARG A 152 -4.84 -8.83 17.88
N ASP A 153 -6.08 -8.39 17.80
CA ASP A 153 -6.85 -7.93 18.95
C ASP A 153 -7.41 -9.09 19.79
N GLU A 154 -8.15 -8.75 20.84
CA GLU A 154 -8.80 -9.72 21.74
C GLU A 154 -9.90 -10.56 21.06
N TYR A 155 -10.41 -10.14 19.89
CA TYR A 155 -11.39 -10.86 19.08
C TYR A 155 -10.71 -11.73 18.00
N GLY A 156 -9.38 -11.73 17.93
CA GLY A 156 -8.60 -12.44 16.93
C GLY A 156 -8.53 -11.73 15.57
N ARG A 157 -9.02 -10.49 15.45
CA ARG A 157 -8.94 -9.70 14.22
C ARG A 157 -7.53 -9.17 14.01
N PRO A 158 -7.08 -9.00 12.77
CA PRO A 158 -5.88 -8.23 12.46
C PRO A 158 -5.87 -6.90 13.20
N LEU A 159 -4.78 -6.55 13.86
CA LEU A 159 -4.61 -5.21 14.44
C LEU A 159 -4.17 -4.25 13.33
N THR A 160 -5.05 -4.05 12.35
CA THR A 160 -4.80 -3.18 11.19
C THR A 160 -5.91 -2.16 11.02
N LEU A 161 -5.55 -1.01 10.46
CA LEU A 161 -6.46 0.09 10.18
C LEU A 161 -6.17 0.65 8.78
N ASP A 162 -7.09 0.50 7.84
CA ASP A 162 -7.06 1.36 6.66
C ASP A 162 -7.64 2.72 7.05
N ALA A 163 -6.77 3.70 7.31
CA ALA A 163 -7.18 5.02 7.72
C ALA A 163 -7.52 5.91 6.52
N ASP A 164 -7.08 5.56 5.32
CA ASP A 164 -7.29 6.36 4.11
C ASP A 164 -8.46 5.83 3.23
N GLU A 165 -9.08 4.72 3.61
CA GLU A 165 -10.03 3.97 2.76
C GLU A 165 -9.44 3.69 1.37
N LEU A 166 -8.24 3.12 1.32
CA LEU A 166 -7.60 2.70 0.08
C LEU A 166 -8.17 1.38 -0.43
N GLY A 167 -8.34 0.41 0.48
CA GLY A 167 -8.67 -0.98 0.23
C GLY A 167 -10.16 -1.30 0.19
N LEU A 168 -11.02 -0.29 0.32
CA LEU A 168 -12.45 -0.48 0.49
C LEU A 168 -13.09 -1.08 -0.78
N VAL A 169 -13.86 -2.14 -0.59
CA VAL A 169 -14.70 -2.73 -1.62
C VAL A 169 -16.14 -2.83 -1.15
N ILE A 170 -17.03 -2.14 -1.86
CA ILE A 170 -18.47 -2.23 -1.62
C ILE A 170 -19.05 -3.42 -2.37
N THR A 171 -19.90 -4.19 -1.69
CA THR A 171 -20.47 -5.45 -2.20
C THR A 171 -22.00 -5.43 -2.19
N PRO A 172 -22.65 -4.43 -2.82
CA PRO A 172 -24.09 -4.24 -2.72
C PRO A 172 -24.90 -5.29 -3.49
N LEU A 173 -24.26 -6.01 -4.43
CA LEU A 173 -24.97 -6.86 -5.37
C LEU A 173 -25.21 -8.26 -4.80
N GLU A 174 -26.47 -8.60 -4.53
CA GLU A 174 -26.85 -9.96 -4.15
C GLU A 174 -27.05 -10.84 -5.39
N VAL A 175 -26.40 -12.00 -5.42
CA VAL A 175 -26.49 -12.97 -6.51
C VAL A 175 -26.63 -14.40 -5.98
N GLU A 176 -27.18 -15.28 -6.81
CA GLU A 176 -27.30 -16.71 -6.53
C GLU A 176 -26.44 -17.50 -7.53
N VAL A 177 -26.14 -18.75 -7.20
CA VAL A 177 -25.41 -19.66 -8.10
C VAL A 177 -26.41 -20.51 -8.88
N SER A 178 -26.22 -20.58 -10.21
CA SER A 178 -26.93 -21.50 -11.09
C SER A 178 -25.97 -22.03 -12.15
N ASN A 179 -26.02 -23.33 -12.42
CA ASN A 179 -25.12 -24.02 -13.36
C ASN A 179 -23.62 -23.78 -13.09
N GLY A 180 -23.23 -23.64 -11.81
CA GLY A 180 -21.84 -23.39 -11.42
C GLY A 180 -21.36 -21.95 -11.58
N GLU A 181 -22.26 -21.01 -11.87
CA GLU A 181 -21.93 -19.60 -12.06
C GLU A 181 -22.78 -18.69 -11.16
N LEU A 182 -22.16 -17.62 -10.66
CA LEU A 182 -22.84 -16.48 -10.06
C LEU A 182 -23.63 -15.74 -11.15
N GLN A 183 -24.93 -15.56 -10.92
CA GLN A 183 -25.83 -14.90 -11.87
C GLN A 183 -25.65 -13.38 -11.86
N THR A 184 -24.54 -12.90 -12.43
CA THR A 184 -24.13 -11.48 -12.53
C THR A 184 -24.49 -10.85 -13.88
N ALA A 185 -24.76 -11.64 -14.92
CA ALA A 185 -25.04 -11.13 -16.26
C ALA A 185 -26.24 -10.17 -16.28
N GLY A 186 -26.05 -9.02 -16.91
CA GLY A 186 -27.04 -7.96 -17.05
C GLY A 186 -27.21 -7.06 -15.81
N LYS A 187 -26.53 -7.35 -14.69
CA LYS A 187 -26.61 -6.57 -13.45
C LYS A 187 -25.54 -5.46 -13.40
N SER A 188 -25.78 -4.46 -12.56
CA SER A 188 -24.82 -3.41 -12.23
C SER A 188 -24.30 -3.57 -10.80
N VAL A 189 -23.05 -3.18 -10.58
CA VAL A 189 -22.44 -3.07 -9.25
C VAL A 189 -21.80 -1.68 -9.09
N TRP A 190 -21.93 -1.10 -7.90
CA TRP A 190 -21.19 0.11 -7.56
C TRP A 190 -19.76 -0.26 -7.16
N VAL A 191 -18.81 0.54 -7.61
CA VAL A 191 -17.38 0.29 -7.48
C VAL A 191 -16.71 1.56 -6.98
N TYR A 192 -16.14 1.49 -5.79
CA TYR A 192 -15.29 2.56 -5.30
C TYR A 192 -13.94 2.46 -6.03
N VAL A 193 -13.54 3.57 -6.65
CA VAL A 193 -12.26 3.74 -7.32
C VAL A 193 -11.44 4.65 -6.41
N PRO A 194 -10.51 4.10 -5.60
CA PRO A 194 -9.92 4.82 -4.48
C PRO A 194 -9.40 6.23 -4.81
N PHE A 195 -9.79 7.25 -4.05
CA PHE A 195 -9.43 8.66 -4.32
C PHE A 195 -9.94 9.30 -5.63
N TYR A 196 -10.48 8.52 -6.58
CA TYR A 196 -10.99 9.01 -7.86
C TYR A 196 -12.49 9.21 -7.86
N GLY A 197 -13.28 8.29 -7.30
CA GLY A 197 -14.74 8.39 -7.26
C GLY A 197 -15.46 7.06 -7.16
N LEU A 198 -16.73 7.04 -7.56
CA LEU A 198 -17.54 5.83 -7.70
C LEU A 198 -17.92 5.61 -9.16
N ALA A 199 -17.82 4.37 -9.60
CA ALA A 199 -18.30 3.92 -10.89
C ALA A 199 -19.48 2.96 -10.70
N GLU A 200 -20.53 3.10 -11.50
CA GLU A 200 -21.48 2.02 -11.71
C GLU A 200 -20.97 1.18 -12.89
N VAL A 201 -20.69 -0.09 -12.64
CA VAL A 201 -20.16 -1.03 -13.62
C VAL A 201 -21.23 -2.06 -13.95
N LYS A 202 -21.61 -2.11 -15.23
CA LYS A 202 -22.52 -3.11 -15.77
C LYS A 202 -21.72 -4.34 -16.21
N ILE A 203 -22.23 -5.52 -15.83
CA ILE A 203 -21.61 -6.81 -16.09
C ILE A 203 -22.45 -7.54 -17.13
N TYR A 204 -21.84 -7.99 -18.23
CA TYR A 204 -22.54 -8.64 -19.35
C TYR A 204 -22.44 -10.16 -19.35
N GLN A 205 -21.78 -10.73 -18.35
CA GLN A 205 -21.52 -12.16 -18.25
C GLN A 205 -21.63 -12.64 -16.80
N ASN A 206 -21.87 -13.93 -16.64
CA ASN A 206 -21.79 -14.59 -15.35
C ASN A 206 -20.33 -14.83 -14.97
N ILE A 207 -20.07 -14.93 -13.67
CA ILE A 207 -18.75 -15.23 -13.10
C ILE A 207 -18.78 -16.64 -12.51
N GLY A 208 -17.73 -17.43 -12.73
CA GLY A 208 -17.63 -18.78 -12.16
C GLY A 208 -17.76 -18.73 -10.63
N ALA A 209 -18.57 -19.62 -10.06
CA ALA A 209 -18.86 -19.62 -8.63
C ALA A 209 -17.62 -19.99 -7.79
N PRO A 210 -17.50 -19.48 -6.55
CA PRO A 210 -16.41 -19.86 -5.67
C PRO A 210 -16.50 -21.33 -5.26
N SER A 211 -15.37 -21.91 -4.84
CA SER A 211 -15.32 -23.27 -4.28
C SER A 211 -16.09 -23.43 -2.95
N VAL A 212 -16.49 -22.32 -2.33
CA VAL A 212 -17.20 -22.29 -1.04
C VAL A 212 -18.69 -22.03 -1.24
N GLU A 213 -19.51 -22.88 -0.61
CA GLU A 213 -20.96 -22.75 -0.63
C GLU A 213 -21.46 -21.73 0.40
N SER A 214 -22.42 -20.91 -0.03
CA SER A 214 -23.20 -20.02 0.83
C SER A 214 -24.25 -20.82 1.61
N LYS A 215 -24.41 -20.54 2.91
CA LYS A 215 -25.47 -21.19 3.72
C LYS A 215 -26.86 -20.71 3.34
N SER A 216 -27.02 -19.43 3.00
CA SER A 216 -28.31 -18.89 2.56
C SER A 216 -28.60 -19.08 1.08
N GLY A 217 -27.62 -19.58 0.31
CA GLY A 217 -27.66 -19.60 -1.16
C GLY A 217 -27.41 -18.22 -1.81
N LYS A 218 -27.13 -17.19 -1.00
CA LYS A 218 -26.96 -15.80 -1.44
C LYS A 218 -25.53 -15.33 -1.24
N TYR A 219 -24.99 -14.77 -2.32
CA TYR A 219 -23.63 -14.26 -2.41
C TYR A 219 -23.65 -12.75 -2.55
N ARG A 220 -22.69 -12.06 -1.92
CA ARG A 220 -22.53 -10.59 -2.03
C ARG A 220 -21.37 -10.27 -2.96
N PHE A 221 -21.67 -9.84 -4.17
CA PHE A 221 -20.70 -9.57 -5.20
C PHE A 221 -20.24 -8.11 -5.16
N GLY A 222 -18.94 -7.90 -5.40
CA GLY A 222 -18.31 -6.60 -5.56
C GLY A 222 -17.20 -6.63 -6.62
N LEU A 223 -16.66 -5.45 -6.93
CA LEU A 223 -15.49 -5.32 -7.79
C LEU A 223 -14.47 -4.47 -7.04
N ALA A 224 -13.34 -5.07 -6.66
CA ALA A 224 -12.24 -4.36 -6.05
C ALA A 224 -11.47 -3.57 -7.11
N VAL A 225 -10.89 -2.43 -6.73
CA VAL A 225 -9.91 -1.72 -7.56
C VAL A 225 -8.60 -1.65 -6.80
N ILE A 226 -7.63 -2.47 -7.20
CA ILE A 226 -6.31 -2.53 -6.56
C ILE A 226 -5.28 -1.85 -7.47
N TYR A 227 -4.41 -1.06 -6.85
CA TYR A 227 -3.38 -0.30 -7.56
C TYR A 227 -2.06 -1.02 -7.72
N PHE A 228 -1.54 -0.92 -8.94
CA PHE A 228 -0.20 -1.35 -9.35
C PHE A 228 0.48 -0.14 -10.01
N PRO A 229 1.18 0.70 -9.25
CA PRO A 229 1.93 1.80 -9.81
C PRO A 229 3.09 1.25 -10.67
N LEU A 230 3.09 1.58 -11.96
CA LEU A 230 4.26 1.47 -12.82
C LEU A 230 5.17 2.67 -12.55
N SER A 231 5.63 2.82 -11.31
CA SER A 231 6.74 3.70 -11.00
C SER A 231 8.04 2.92 -11.26
N ASN A 232 9.02 3.56 -11.90
CA ASN A 232 10.36 2.99 -11.93
C ASN A 232 10.84 2.79 -10.48
N TYR A 233 11.64 1.75 -10.25
CA TYR A 233 12.29 1.27 -9.00
C TYR A 233 13.03 2.32 -8.11
N LEU A 234 12.81 3.61 -8.31
CA LEU A 234 13.48 4.75 -7.70
C LEU A 234 12.49 5.82 -7.21
N LEU A 235 11.40 5.39 -6.55
CA LEU A 235 10.56 6.23 -5.66
C LEU A 235 9.95 7.51 -6.28
N ASP A 236 9.74 7.54 -7.59
CA ASP A 236 9.10 8.70 -8.23
C ASP A 236 7.58 8.45 -8.37
N PHE A 237 6.79 9.11 -7.52
CA PHE A 237 5.32 9.07 -7.49
C PHE A 237 4.64 9.66 -8.75
N GLY A 238 5.39 9.88 -9.84
CA GLY A 238 4.91 10.44 -11.11
C GLY A 238 4.74 9.42 -12.24
N GLY A 239 4.75 8.11 -11.93
CA GLY A 239 4.55 7.03 -12.89
C GLY A 239 3.07 6.78 -13.24
N LEU A 240 2.84 5.98 -14.28
CA LEU A 240 1.49 5.53 -14.63
C LEU A 240 0.92 4.66 -13.50
N ILE A 241 -0.28 4.98 -13.01
CA ILE A 241 -1.00 4.16 -12.03
C ILE A 241 -1.95 3.23 -12.79
N ILE A 242 -1.77 1.91 -12.61
CA ILE A 242 -2.73 0.92 -13.10
C ILE A 242 -3.68 0.58 -11.97
N GLY A 243 -4.98 0.73 -12.18
CA GLY A 243 -6.00 0.11 -11.32
C GLY A 243 -6.55 -1.14 -11.98
N LEU A 244 -6.47 -2.29 -11.32
CA LEU A 244 -7.09 -3.51 -11.80
C LEU A 244 -8.45 -3.72 -11.12
N GLY A 245 -9.49 -3.86 -11.93
CA GLY A 245 -10.81 -4.30 -11.46
C GLY A 245 -10.81 -5.81 -11.22
N ILE A 246 -10.94 -6.22 -9.96
CA ILE A 246 -10.87 -7.63 -9.55
C ILE A 246 -12.24 -8.06 -9.00
N PRO A 247 -12.97 -8.95 -9.69
CA PRO A 247 -14.22 -9.51 -9.17
C PRO A 247 -13.99 -10.19 -7.83
N LEU A 248 -14.88 -9.94 -6.87
CA LEU A 248 -14.87 -10.65 -5.60
C LEU A 248 -16.27 -10.98 -5.12
N VAL A 249 -16.33 -11.91 -4.17
CA VAL A 249 -17.57 -12.28 -3.50
C VAL A 249 -17.37 -12.46 -1.99
N LEU A 250 -18.35 -12.03 -1.22
CA LEU A 250 -18.49 -12.40 0.18
C LEU A 250 -19.48 -13.55 0.30
N VAL A 251 -19.12 -14.53 1.13
CA VAL A 251 -19.89 -15.76 1.35
C VAL A 251 -20.21 -15.89 2.83
N ASP A 252 -21.46 -16.21 3.14
CA ASP A 252 -21.91 -16.54 4.49
C ASP A 252 -21.69 -18.03 4.79
N SER A 253 -20.40 -18.40 4.90
CA SER A 253 -19.99 -19.81 4.84
C SER A 253 -20.25 -20.57 6.15
N SER A 254 -20.28 -19.88 7.29
CA SER A 254 -20.52 -20.49 8.60
C SER A 254 -21.99 -20.48 9.03
N ALA A 255 -22.72 -19.40 8.77
CA ALA A 255 -24.12 -19.24 9.16
C ALA A 255 -24.87 -18.32 8.19
N GLU A 256 -26.17 -18.59 7.98
CA GLU A 256 -27.01 -17.78 7.09
C GLU A 256 -26.99 -16.30 7.47
N GLY A 257 -26.68 -15.44 6.50
CA GLY A 257 -26.66 -13.98 6.68
C GLY A 257 -25.47 -13.44 7.48
N PHE A 258 -24.50 -14.28 7.86
CA PHE A 258 -23.24 -13.88 8.48
C PHE A 258 -22.09 -14.10 7.49
N TYR A 259 -21.75 -13.03 6.75
CA TYR A 259 -20.70 -13.05 5.72
C TYR A 259 -19.32 -13.01 6.37
N ASP A 260 -18.55 -14.07 6.19
CA ASP A 260 -17.29 -14.32 6.91
C ASP A 260 -16.13 -14.77 6.01
N THR A 261 -16.41 -14.89 4.72
CA THR A 261 -15.48 -15.45 3.73
C THR A 261 -15.40 -14.55 2.52
N VAL A 262 -14.17 -14.35 2.03
CA VAL A 262 -13.83 -13.50 0.88
C VAL A 262 -13.15 -14.38 -0.16
N VAL A 263 -13.59 -14.30 -1.40
CA VAL A 263 -12.93 -14.95 -2.55
C VAL A 263 -12.83 -13.94 -3.69
N ALA A 264 -11.65 -13.80 -4.27
CA ALA A 264 -11.36 -12.84 -5.34
C ALA A 264 -10.65 -13.52 -6.51
N ASP A 265 -10.94 -13.06 -7.73
CA ASP A 265 -10.45 -13.61 -8.99
C ASP A 265 -9.03 -13.13 -9.32
N LEU A 266 -8.04 -13.78 -8.69
CA LEU A 266 -6.62 -13.45 -8.84
C LEU A 266 -6.02 -13.97 -10.14
N SER A 267 -6.56 -15.06 -10.70
CA SER A 267 -6.12 -15.62 -11.98
C SER A 267 -6.37 -14.61 -13.11
N THR A 268 -7.57 -14.03 -13.17
CA THR A 268 -7.92 -13.00 -14.15
C THR A 268 -7.13 -11.73 -13.87
N ALA A 269 -6.98 -11.32 -12.61
CA ALA A 269 -6.15 -10.15 -12.26
C ALA A 269 -4.70 -10.32 -12.74
N TRP A 270 -4.10 -11.48 -12.52
CA TRP A 270 -2.74 -11.82 -12.97
C TRP A 270 -2.62 -11.79 -14.49
N PHE A 271 -3.60 -12.35 -15.19
CA PHE A 271 -3.68 -12.27 -16.65
C PHE A 271 -3.72 -10.81 -17.12
N LEU A 272 -4.60 -9.99 -16.55
CA LEU A 272 -4.79 -8.59 -16.95
C LEU A 272 -3.51 -7.78 -16.76
N LEU A 273 -2.87 -7.90 -15.60
CA LEU A 273 -1.60 -7.23 -15.31
C LEU A 273 -0.54 -7.59 -16.35
N ASN A 274 -0.31 -8.89 -16.57
CA ASN A 274 0.69 -9.36 -17.52
C ASN A 274 0.35 -8.98 -18.96
N ALA A 275 -0.93 -8.93 -19.35
CA ALA A 275 -1.35 -8.53 -20.68
C ALA A 275 -1.07 -7.04 -20.94
N ILE A 276 -1.25 -6.19 -19.91
CA ILE A 276 -0.89 -4.78 -19.94
C ILE A 276 0.62 -4.60 -19.99
N LEU A 277 1.38 -5.28 -19.14
CA LEU A 277 2.85 -5.23 -19.12
C LEU A 277 3.46 -5.71 -20.45
N TYR A 278 2.91 -6.77 -21.05
CA TYR A 278 3.27 -7.20 -22.41
C TYR A 278 2.90 -6.13 -23.44
N GLY A 279 1.73 -5.50 -23.33
CA GLY A 279 1.31 -4.39 -24.18
C GLY A 279 2.27 -3.20 -24.14
N PHE A 280 2.88 -2.93 -22.99
CA PHE A 280 3.93 -1.92 -22.81
C PHE A 280 5.34 -2.40 -23.20
N GLY A 281 5.51 -3.67 -23.58
CA GLY A 281 6.81 -4.25 -23.92
C GLY A 281 7.71 -4.50 -22.70
N VAL A 282 7.16 -4.50 -21.48
CA VAL A 282 7.88 -4.88 -20.25
C VAL A 282 8.14 -6.38 -20.25
N LEU A 283 7.16 -7.17 -20.70
CA LEU A 283 7.27 -8.62 -20.83
C LEU A 283 7.57 -9.01 -22.28
N ALA A 284 8.39 -10.05 -22.45
CA ALA A 284 8.77 -10.56 -23.76
C ALA A 284 7.70 -11.48 -24.39
N SER A 285 6.71 -11.93 -23.63
CA SER A 285 5.68 -12.85 -24.08
C SER A 285 4.34 -12.52 -23.42
N PRO A 286 3.21 -12.75 -24.12
CA PRO A 286 1.89 -12.53 -23.55
C PRO A 286 1.59 -13.55 -22.45
N PRO A 287 0.70 -13.24 -21.49
CA PRO A 287 0.27 -14.20 -20.50
C PRO A 287 -0.49 -15.36 -21.15
N PRO A 288 -0.42 -16.57 -20.57
CA PRO A 288 -1.23 -17.69 -21.02
C PRO A 288 -2.74 -17.38 -20.95
N PRO A 289 -3.52 -17.62 -22.04
CA PRO A 289 -4.94 -17.24 -22.09
C PRO A 289 -5.84 -17.92 -21.06
N TYR A 290 -5.43 -19.08 -20.53
CA TYR A 290 -6.25 -19.82 -19.56
C TYR A 290 -6.33 -19.14 -18.19
N PHE A 291 -5.44 -18.18 -17.88
CA PHE A 291 -5.58 -17.37 -16.67
C PHE A 291 -6.71 -16.34 -16.79
N PHE A 292 -7.24 -16.08 -17.98
CA PHE A 292 -8.46 -15.29 -18.14
C PHE A 292 -9.68 -16.23 -18.13
N ASP A 293 -10.15 -16.60 -16.95
CA ASP A 293 -11.27 -17.53 -16.78
C ASP A 293 -12.54 -16.89 -16.21
N LEU A 294 -12.42 -15.70 -15.60
CA LEU A 294 -13.51 -15.00 -14.92
C LEU A 294 -14.27 -15.92 -13.95
N SER A 295 -13.50 -16.61 -13.11
CA SER A 295 -13.97 -17.64 -12.21
C SER A 295 -13.37 -17.49 -10.82
N LEU A 296 -14.18 -17.79 -9.79
CA LEU A 296 -13.72 -17.83 -8.40
C LEU A 296 -13.41 -19.27 -7.93
N ALA A 297 -13.53 -20.26 -8.82
CA ALA A 297 -13.58 -21.68 -8.45
C ALA A 297 -12.24 -22.23 -7.95
N ASP A 298 -11.12 -21.75 -8.46
CA ASP A 298 -9.76 -22.19 -8.08
C ASP A 298 -9.04 -21.19 -7.16
N GLU A 299 -9.77 -20.18 -6.69
CA GLU A 299 -9.19 -19.06 -5.97
C GLU A 299 -9.03 -19.29 -4.48
N VAL A 300 -8.13 -18.49 -3.90
CA VAL A 300 -7.85 -18.54 -2.47
C VAL A 300 -9.06 -18.07 -1.68
N VAL A 301 -9.38 -18.84 -0.65
CA VAL A 301 -10.48 -18.55 0.28
C VAL A 301 -9.91 -17.87 1.51
N ALA A 302 -10.16 -16.57 1.63
CA ALA A 302 -9.72 -15.76 2.77
C ALA A 302 -10.83 -15.64 3.82
N ARG A 303 -10.43 -15.68 5.10
CA ARG A 303 -11.31 -15.62 6.27
C ARG A 303 -10.58 -14.92 7.43
N PRO A 304 -11.28 -14.41 8.45
CA PRO A 304 -10.64 -14.07 9.71
C PRO A 304 -9.81 -15.25 10.25
N GLY A 305 -8.55 -15.01 10.60
CA GLY A 305 -7.52 -16.00 10.95
C GLY A 305 -6.67 -16.51 9.79
N ASN A 306 -7.14 -16.36 8.55
CA ASN A 306 -6.40 -16.66 7.31
C ASN A 306 -6.78 -15.63 6.24
N GLU A 307 -6.36 -14.40 6.45
CA GLU A 307 -6.84 -13.22 5.73
C GLU A 307 -6.16 -12.97 4.38
N LEU A 308 -5.08 -13.69 4.07
CA LEU A 308 -4.23 -13.43 2.92
C LEU A 308 -4.90 -13.80 1.59
N ILE A 309 -4.94 -12.83 0.67
CA ILE A 309 -5.48 -12.97 -0.68
C ILE A 309 -4.31 -12.81 -1.66
N ALA A 310 -3.56 -13.88 -1.87
CA ALA A 310 -2.38 -13.91 -2.75
C ALA A 310 -2.17 -15.29 -3.37
N ARG A 311 -1.55 -15.35 -4.56
CA ARG A 311 -1.27 -16.60 -5.27
C ARG A 311 0.12 -16.67 -5.86
N ASP A 312 0.72 -17.85 -5.70
CA ASP A 312 1.93 -18.30 -6.37
C ASP A 312 1.51 -19.21 -7.53
N PHE A 313 1.52 -18.66 -8.74
CA PHE A 313 1.19 -19.37 -9.99
C PHE A 313 2.39 -20.14 -10.53
N THR A 314 3.61 -19.74 -10.19
CA THR A 314 4.84 -20.40 -10.67
C THR A 314 5.28 -21.59 -9.82
N GLY A 315 4.77 -21.67 -8.58
CA GLY A 315 5.10 -22.71 -7.61
C GLY A 315 6.50 -22.60 -7.03
N ASP A 316 7.09 -21.40 -7.04
CA ASP A 316 8.46 -21.17 -6.56
C ASP A 316 8.53 -20.76 -5.07
N GLY A 317 7.38 -20.67 -4.40
CA GLY A 317 7.24 -20.29 -3.00
C GLY A 317 7.15 -18.79 -2.76
N VAL A 318 7.05 -17.98 -3.82
CA VAL A 318 6.81 -16.53 -3.76
C VAL A 318 5.47 -16.23 -4.42
N TYR A 319 4.64 -15.43 -3.76
CA TYR A 319 3.37 -15.01 -4.36
C TYR A 319 3.65 -14.11 -5.58
N ASP A 320 3.11 -14.48 -6.74
CA ASP A 320 3.22 -13.74 -7.99
C ASP A 320 2.28 -12.52 -8.01
N ILE A 321 1.14 -12.63 -7.33
CA ILE A 321 0.17 -11.55 -7.15
C ILE A 321 -0.39 -11.58 -5.73
N SER A 322 -0.57 -10.39 -5.16
CA SER A 322 -1.21 -10.17 -3.87
C SER A 322 -2.23 -9.04 -4.02
N MET A 323 -3.40 -9.22 -3.41
CA MET A 323 -4.33 -8.14 -3.12
C MET A 323 -4.16 -7.61 -1.70
N GLY A 324 -3.32 -8.25 -0.87
CA GLY A 324 -3.16 -7.94 0.56
C GLY A 324 -3.96 -8.89 1.46
N ILE A 325 -4.39 -8.36 2.61
CA ILE A 325 -5.14 -9.11 3.62
C ILE A 325 -6.50 -8.45 3.89
N ILE A 326 -7.49 -9.23 4.32
CA ILE A 326 -8.70 -8.66 4.94
C ILE A 326 -8.27 -7.80 6.13
N SER A 327 -8.57 -6.50 6.10
CA SER A 327 -8.23 -5.59 7.18
C SER A 327 -9.06 -5.89 8.44
N GLY A 328 -8.49 -5.64 9.62
CA GLY A 328 -9.23 -5.67 10.86
C GLY A 328 -10.23 -4.53 10.97
N TYR A 329 -9.81 -3.33 10.55
CA TYR A 329 -10.57 -2.10 10.69
C TYR A 329 -10.36 -1.14 9.51
N VAL A 330 -11.37 -0.30 9.29
CA VAL A 330 -11.35 0.78 8.29
C VAL A 330 -11.95 2.04 8.92
N TYR A 331 -11.30 3.19 8.76
CA TYR A 331 -11.85 4.49 9.13
C TYR A 331 -12.65 5.04 7.97
N ASP A 332 -13.89 5.49 8.20
CA ASP A 332 -14.76 6.01 7.14
C ASP A 332 -14.36 7.44 6.70
N ALA A 333 -13.16 7.58 6.14
CA ALA A 333 -12.52 8.86 5.82
C ALA A 333 -13.34 9.70 4.82
N LEU A 334 -14.06 9.07 3.92
CA LEU A 334 -14.83 9.73 2.85
C LEU A 334 -16.35 9.68 3.09
N GLY A 335 -16.83 8.98 4.12
CA GLY A 335 -18.25 8.81 4.43
C GLY A 335 -18.96 7.73 3.59
N ILE A 336 -18.19 6.90 2.88
CA ILE A 336 -18.66 5.83 1.99
C ILE A 336 -19.41 4.79 2.79
N LEU A 337 -18.80 4.30 3.86
CA LEU A 337 -19.32 3.20 4.62
C LEU A 337 -20.66 3.57 5.24
N LYS A 338 -20.78 4.79 5.77
CA LYS A 338 -22.05 5.26 6.30
C LYS A 338 -23.12 5.43 5.23
N ALA A 339 -22.76 5.94 4.06
CA ALA A 339 -23.71 6.05 2.94
C ALA A 339 -24.22 4.67 2.48
N VAL A 340 -23.33 3.67 2.40
CA VAL A 340 -23.67 2.27 2.11
C VAL A 340 -24.52 1.66 3.23
N GLU A 341 -24.21 1.96 4.49
CA GLU A 341 -24.96 1.47 5.64
C GLU A 341 -26.41 1.98 5.62
N LEU A 342 -26.59 3.28 5.41
CA LEU A 342 -27.88 3.98 5.43
C LEU A 342 -28.75 3.69 4.19
N ALA A 343 -28.21 2.98 3.20
CA ALA A 343 -28.89 2.70 1.94
C ALA A 343 -29.47 3.96 1.28
N THR A 344 -28.84 5.12 1.51
CA THR A 344 -29.00 6.27 0.61
C THR A 344 -28.72 5.75 -0.79
N GLU A 345 -29.61 6.01 -1.74
CA GLU A 345 -29.38 5.60 -3.12
C GLU A 345 -27.97 6.09 -3.49
N LEU A 346 -27.02 5.17 -3.73
CA LEU A 346 -25.65 5.52 -4.11
C LEU A 346 -25.61 6.39 -5.39
N SER A 347 -26.75 6.45 -6.10
CA SER A 347 -27.05 7.40 -7.18
C SER A 347 -26.90 8.88 -6.76
N ASP A 348 -27.00 9.22 -5.48
CA ASP A 348 -26.72 10.53 -4.91
C ASP A 348 -25.51 10.49 -3.97
N TRP A 349 -24.39 9.96 -4.48
CA TRP A 349 -23.09 9.95 -3.82
C TRP A 349 -22.63 11.33 -3.32
N SER A 350 -23.19 12.39 -3.89
CA SER A 350 -22.96 13.75 -3.44
C SER A 350 -23.44 14.03 -2.02
N LYS A 351 -23.94 13.05 -1.26
CA LYS A 351 -24.25 13.17 0.17
C LYS A 351 -23.37 12.34 1.10
N ALA A 352 -22.51 11.47 0.57
CA ALA A 352 -21.63 10.65 1.42
C ALA A 352 -20.74 11.51 2.32
N TRP A 353 -20.34 12.69 1.85
CA TRP A 353 -19.55 13.64 2.63
C TRP A 353 -20.24 14.15 3.91
N GLU A 354 -21.57 14.08 4.02
CA GLU A 354 -22.29 14.42 5.26
C GLU A 354 -21.87 13.51 6.42
N TYR A 355 -21.22 12.38 6.10
CA TYR A 355 -20.77 11.36 7.01
C TYR A 355 -19.24 11.17 7.02
N VAL A 356 -18.46 12.14 6.51
CA VAL A 356 -16.98 12.05 6.59
C VAL A 356 -16.54 11.80 8.03
N GLY A 357 -15.68 10.80 8.20
CA GLY A 357 -15.19 10.34 9.48
C GLY A 357 -16.29 9.72 10.35
N SER A 358 -17.32 9.11 9.77
CA SER A 358 -18.49 8.63 10.54
C SER A 358 -18.15 7.62 11.63
N GLY A 359 -17.02 6.92 11.52
CA GLY A 359 -16.64 5.88 12.44
C GLY A 359 -15.38 5.13 12.02
N ILE A 360 -14.89 4.28 12.92
CA ILE A 360 -14.00 3.17 12.58
C ILE A 360 -14.86 1.91 12.61
N TYR A 361 -14.90 1.19 11.51
CA TYR A 361 -15.70 -0.01 11.32
C TYR A 361 -14.81 -1.25 11.26
N VAL A 362 -15.41 -2.43 11.45
CA VAL A 362 -14.72 -3.70 11.18
C VAL A 362 -14.47 -3.84 9.68
N GLY A 363 -13.29 -4.32 9.28
CA GLY A 363 -12.92 -4.37 7.86
C GLY A 363 -13.78 -5.34 7.04
N LEU A 364 -14.30 -6.42 7.64
CA LEU A 364 -15.27 -7.31 6.99
C LEU A 364 -16.65 -7.12 7.63
N ASP A 365 -17.61 -6.56 6.88
CA ASP A 365 -18.97 -6.38 7.37
C ASP A 365 -19.70 -7.72 7.48
N PRO A 366 -20.19 -8.10 8.68
CA PRO A 366 -20.92 -9.35 8.86
C PRO A 366 -22.21 -9.46 8.03
N LYS A 367 -22.78 -8.33 7.58
CA LYS A 367 -23.97 -8.31 6.70
C LYS A 367 -23.61 -8.34 5.22
N GLY A 368 -22.32 -8.38 4.89
CA GLY A 368 -21.78 -8.50 3.55
C GLY A 368 -21.99 -7.26 2.68
N LYS A 369 -22.08 -6.06 3.27
CA LYS A 369 -22.21 -4.81 2.51
C LYS A 369 -20.87 -4.30 1.95
N TYR A 370 -19.77 -4.64 2.59
CA TYR A 370 -18.42 -4.29 2.16
C TYR A 370 -17.37 -5.21 2.76
N VAL A 371 -16.16 -5.14 2.20
CA VAL A 371 -14.93 -5.62 2.79
C VAL A 371 -13.83 -4.58 2.55
N ASP A 372 -12.91 -4.44 3.48
CA ASP A 372 -11.71 -3.63 3.35
C ASP A 372 -10.47 -4.53 3.27
N ILE A 373 -9.59 -4.23 2.31
CA ILE A 373 -8.39 -5.01 2.03
C ILE A 373 -7.16 -4.16 2.30
N LEU A 374 -6.39 -4.49 3.32
CA LEU A 374 -5.14 -3.80 3.61
C LEU A 374 -4.01 -4.34 2.74
N TYR A 375 -3.41 -3.46 1.95
CA TYR A 375 -2.28 -3.76 1.07
C TYR A 375 -1.34 -2.56 0.95
N ASP A 376 -0.22 -2.75 0.26
CA ASP A 376 0.77 -1.69 0.01
C ASP A 376 1.05 -1.56 -1.50
N PRO A 377 0.45 -0.58 -2.19
CA PRO A 377 0.67 -0.43 -3.62
C PRO A 377 2.10 -0.02 -3.98
N PHE A 378 2.88 0.53 -3.05
CA PHE A 378 4.20 1.12 -3.34
C PHE A 378 5.36 0.29 -2.80
N GLY A 379 5.11 -0.53 -1.78
CA GLY A 379 6.11 -1.38 -1.13
C GLY A 379 6.94 -0.67 -0.06
N HIS A 380 6.69 0.62 0.22
CA HIS A 380 7.49 1.39 1.19
C HIS A 380 7.27 0.88 2.62
N GLY A 381 6.02 0.85 3.09
CA GLY A 381 5.69 0.29 4.39
C GLY A 381 6.01 -1.21 4.49
N THR A 382 5.87 -1.97 3.39
CA THR A 382 6.30 -3.38 3.33
C THR A 382 7.81 -3.53 3.53
N ALA A 383 8.63 -2.64 2.96
CA ALA A 383 10.07 -2.65 3.20
C ALA A 383 10.41 -2.33 4.66
N VAL A 384 9.72 -1.35 5.26
CA VAL A 384 9.85 -1.02 6.69
C VAL A 384 9.50 -2.24 7.55
N ALA A 385 8.37 -2.88 7.30
CA ALA A 385 7.92 -4.08 7.99
C ALA A 385 8.96 -5.21 7.94
N ASN A 386 9.51 -5.46 6.76
CA ASN A 386 10.54 -6.48 6.55
C ASN A 386 11.81 -6.19 7.37
N VAL A 387 12.25 -4.94 7.48
CA VAL A 387 13.42 -4.57 8.31
C VAL A 387 13.16 -4.83 9.80
N ILE A 388 11.92 -4.65 10.25
CA ILE A 388 11.57 -4.83 11.66
C ILE A 388 11.42 -6.32 11.98
N VAL A 389 10.50 -7.04 11.33
CA VAL A 389 10.08 -8.40 11.75
C VAL A 389 10.34 -9.49 10.73
N GLY A 390 10.99 -9.20 9.60
CA GLY A 390 11.19 -10.18 8.54
C GLY A 390 11.83 -11.48 9.05
N ASN A 391 11.20 -12.62 8.79
CA ASN A 391 11.81 -13.93 8.93
C ASN A 391 13.00 -14.08 7.97
N SER A 392 13.83 -15.08 8.22
CA SER A 392 14.97 -15.30 7.33
C SER A 392 14.51 -15.82 5.98
N PHE A 393 14.80 -15.09 4.90
CA PHE A 393 14.47 -15.48 3.54
C PHE A 393 15.62 -15.21 2.57
N ASN A 394 15.80 -16.08 1.57
CA ASN A 394 16.83 -15.95 0.56
C ASN A 394 16.24 -15.36 -0.73
N TYR A 395 16.57 -14.11 -1.02
CA TYR A 395 16.16 -13.42 -2.24
C TYR A 395 17.16 -13.66 -3.36
N THR A 396 16.65 -13.99 -4.55
CA THR A 396 17.42 -14.03 -5.80
C THR A 396 17.02 -12.86 -6.68
N ILE A 397 17.85 -11.83 -6.74
CA ILE A 397 17.62 -10.64 -7.56
C ILE A 397 18.32 -10.82 -8.91
N LYS A 398 17.54 -10.89 -9.97
CA LYS A 398 18.04 -10.90 -11.35
C LYS A 398 18.02 -9.46 -11.88
N SER A 399 19.18 -8.93 -12.24
CA SER A 399 19.31 -7.61 -12.87
C SER A 399 20.18 -7.68 -14.12
N THR A 400 20.24 -6.58 -14.87
CA THR A 400 21.17 -6.42 -16.00
C THR A 400 22.65 -6.60 -15.60
N TYR A 401 22.96 -6.49 -14.31
CA TYR A 401 24.32 -6.63 -13.77
C TYR A 401 24.66 -8.05 -13.30
N GLY A 402 23.69 -8.97 -13.32
CA GLY A 402 23.89 -10.36 -12.89
C GLY A 402 22.77 -10.87 -12.00
N VAL A 403 22.98 -12.07 -11.46
CA VAL A 403 22.11 -12.70 -10.47
C VAL A 403 22.79 -12.55 -9.11
N PHE A 404 22.08 -11.94 -8.16
CA PHE A 404 22.57 -11.69 -6.82
C PHE A 404 21.69 -12.40 -5.81
N ASN A 405 22.32 -13.10 -4.87
CA ASN A 405 21.61 -13.81 -3.81
C ASN A 405 21.86 -13.08 -2.49
N TYR A 406 20.79 -12.72 -1.79
CA TYR A 406 20.83 -12.05 -0.50
C TYR A 406 20.01 -12.81 0.50
N THR A 407 20.48 -12.89 1.75
CA THR A 407 19.65 -13.37 2.85
C THR A 407 19.15 -12.16 3.62
N HIS A 408 17.83 -12.00 3.68
CA HIS A 408 17.18 -11.01 4.53
C HIS A 408 16.86 -11.62 5.89
N ARG A 409 16.88 -10.79 6.92
CA ARG A 409 16.26 -11.02 8.24
C ARG A 409 15.94 -9.66 8.84
N GLY A 410 14.84 -9.55 9.57
CA GLY A 410 14.50 -8.40 10.37
C GLY A 410 15.30 -8.32 11.66
N VAL A 411 15.25 -7.16 12.31
CA VAL A 411 15.92 -6.89 13.60
C VAL A 411 15.28 -7.66 14.75
N ALA A 412 13.95 -7.78 14.75
CA ALA A 412 13.14 -8.39 15.79
C ALA A 412 12.08 -9.34 15.18
N PRO A 413 12.50 -10.49 14.62
CA PRO A 413 11.63 -11.37 13.83
C PRO A 413 10.49 -12.03 14.64
N LYS A 414 10.50 -11.96 15.98
CA LYS A 414 9.43 -12.51 16.81
C LYS A 414 8.50 -11.44 17.41
N ALA A 415 8.75 -10.17 17.12
CA ALA A 415 7.76 -9.12 17.35
C ALA A 415 6.56 -9.29 16.40
N LYS A 416 5.45 -8.62 16.71
CA LYS A 416 4.26 -8.57 15.86
C LYS A 416 4.04 -7.16 15.31
N LEU A 417 3.38 -7.08 14.16
CA LEU A 417 3.05 -5.83 13.49
C LEU A 417 1.58 -5.49 13.63
N ALA A 418 1.33 -4.26 14.06
CA ALA A 418 0.07 -3.58 13.81
C ALA A 418 0.30 -2.61 12.62
N VAL A 419 -0.66 -2.44 11.72
CA VAL A 419 -0.43 -1.67 10.49
C VAL A 419 -1.55 -0.69 10.23
N ALA A 420 -1.20 0.56 9.96
CA ALA A 420 -2.14 1.57 9.52
C ALA A 420 -1.70 2.18 8.18
N THR A 421 -2.59 2.10 7.19
CA THR A 421 -2.44 2.81 5.90
C THR A 421 -2.97 4.22 6.08
N ALA A 422 -2.09 5.23 6.02
CA ALA A 422 -2.47 6.60 6.42
C ALA A 422 -1.75 7.73 5.67
N LEU A 423 -0.98 7.41 4.62
CA LEU A 423 -0.14 8.38 3.90
C LEU A 423 -0.77 8.94 2.62
N TYR A 424 -1.96 8.48 2.23
CA TYR A 424 -2.64 8.91 1.02
C TYR A 424 -3.56 10.10 1.25
N LEU A 425 -4.50 10.01 2.20
CA LEU A 425 -5.31 11.15 2.64
C LEU A 425 -4.62 11.94 3.75
N GLY A 426 -3.65 11.32 4.43
CA GLY A 426 -2.89 11.95 5.51
C GLY A 426 -3.53 11.77 6.87
N ASP A 427 -4.34 10.73 7.05
CA ASP A 427 -5.01 10.37 8.31
C ASP A 427 -4.06 9.74 9.35
N VAL A 428 -2.81 10.20 9.37
CA VAL A 428 -1.76 9.75 10.30
C VAL A 428 -2.15 10.00 11.76
N VAL A 429 -2.89 11.07 12.06
CA VAL A 429 -3.37 11.37 13.41
C VAL A 429 -4.43 10.37 13.87
N VAL A 430 -5.33 9.94 12.97
CA VAL A 430 -6.31 8.86 13.25
C VAL A 430 -5.56 7.61 13.68
N SER A 431 -4.52 7.27 12.92
CA SER A 431 -3.70 6.08 13.15
C SER A 431 -2.89 6.15 14.45
N MET A 432 -2.29 7.30 14.75
CA MET A 432 -1.58 7.54 16.01
C MET A 432 -2.49 7.41 17.24
N LEU A 433 -3.68 8.04 17.20
CA LEU A 433 -4.66 7.95 18.29
C LEU A 433 -5.22 6.54 18.44
N TRP A 434 -5.49 5.86 17.32
CA TRP A 434 -5.93 4.48 17.36
C TRP A 434 -4.86 3.56 17.97
N PHE A 435 -3.61 3.62 17.51
CA PHE A 435 -2.53 2.80 18.09
C PHE A 435 -2.21 3.13 19.54
N SER A 436 -2.30 4.40 19.93
CA SER A 436 -2.07 4.83 21.31
C SER A 436 -3.22 4.50 22.26
N GLY A 437 -4.28 3.82 21.79
CA GLY A 437 -5.30 3.25 22.66
C GLY A 437 -6.57 4.08 22.78
N HIS A 438 -6.88 4.95 21.82
CA HIS A 438 -8.12 5.73 21.83
C HIS A 438 -9.24 5.05 21.05
N ASP A 439 -10.46 5.18 21.56
CA ASP A 439 -11.66 4.84 20.84
C ASP A 439 -12.26 6.07 20.18
N TYR A 440 -12.65 5.91 18.92
CA TYR A 440 -13.26 6.95 18.11
C TYR A 440 -14.77 7.05 18.39
N GLN A 441 -15.26 8.27 18.56
CA GLN A 441 -16.67 8.61 18.66
C GLN A 441 -16.98 9.77 17.71
N TYR A 442 -17.94 9.55 16.82
CA TYR A 442 -18.38 10.59 15.89
C TYR A 442 -19.11 11.75 16.61
N PRO A 443 -18.92 13.02 16.21
CA PRO A 443 -17.88 13.50 15.28
C PRO A 443 -16.57 13.82 15.99
N TRP A 444 -15.47 13.20 15.54
CA TRP A 444 -14.08 13.51 15.90
C TRP A 444 -13.79 13.65 17.41
N ARG A 445 -14.32 12.73 18.22
CA ARG A 445 -14.02 12.63 19.64
C ARG A 445 -13.24 11.35 19.90
N TRP A 446 -12.17 11.47 20.68
CA TRP A 446 -11.27 10.38 21.00
C TRP A 446 -11.21 10.20 22.50
N SER A 447 -11.44 8.98 22.97
CA SER A 447 -11.40 8.63 24.40
C SER A 447 -10.32 7.59 24.64
N TYR A 448 -9.33 7.92 25.48
CA TYR A 448 -8.27 6.97 25.83
C TYR A 448 -8.85 5.80 26.66
N THR A 449 -8.55 4.57 26.26
CA THR A 449 -9.07 3.35 26.88
C THR A 449 -8.27 2.90 28.11
N GLY A 450 -7.20 3.61 28.46
CA GLY A 450 -6.37 3.34 29.63
C GLY A 450 -5.12 2.50 29.33
N LYS A 451 -4.96 1.98 28.10
CA LYS A 451 -3.75 1.32 27.64
C LYS A 451 -3.55 1.50 26.12
N PRO A 452 -2.31 1.61 25.62
CA PRO A 452 -2.05 1.56 24.19
C PRO A 452 -2.37 0.20 23.56
N ARG A 453 -2.59 0.19 22.24
CA ARG A 453 -2.74 -1.04 21.43
C ARG A 453 -1.40 -1.60 20.96
N VAL A 454 -0.36 -0.78 20.96
CA VAL A 454 1.00 -1.13 20.52
C VAL A 454 2.03 -0.61 21.51
N ASP A 455 3.21 -1.24 21.53
CA ASP A 455 4.32 -0.83 22.39
C ASP A 455 5.21 0.23 21.70
N ILE A 456 5.37 0.09 20.39
CA ILE A 456 6.21 0.96 19.55
C ILE A 456 5.38 1.46 18.37
N ILE A 457 5.55 2.72 17.97
CA ILE A 457 5.12 3.23 16.67
C ILE A 457 6.35 3.59 15.85
N SER A 458 6.43 3.07 14.62
CA SER A 458 7.52 3.31 13.68
C SER A 458 7.00 4.10 12.47
N ASN A 459 7.48 5.33 12.32
CA ASN A 459 7.09 6.25 11.27
C ASN A 459 8.27 6.54 10.32
N SER A 460 8.06 6.32 9.01
CA SER A 460 9.06 6.55 7.96
C SER A 460 8.59 7.58 6.93
N TRP A 461 7.97 8.65 7.41
CA TRP A 461 7.51 9.79 6.62
C TRP A 461 7.98 11.09 7.26
N GLY A 462 7.57 12.25 6.74
CA GLY A 462 7.91 13.55 7.33
C GLY A 462 7.35 14.71 6.51
N VAL A 463 7.08 15.83 7.17
CA VAL A 463 6.45 17.00 6.55
C VAL A 463 7.53 17.99 6.09
N VAL A 464 7.75 18.07 4.78
CA VAL A 464 8.88 18.83 4.16
C VAL A 464 8.59 20.32 4.01
N LEU A 465 7.32 20.73 4.02
CA LEU A 465 6.91 22.12 3.77
C LEU A 465 6.34 22.73 5.05
N TRP A 466 6.76 23.97 5.38
CA TRP A 466 6.26 24.78 6.52
C TRP A 466 5.03 25.64 6.17
N ASP A 467 4.78 25.86 4.88
CA ASP A 467 3.57 26.51 4.32
C ASP A 467 2.24 25.70 4.36
N PRO A 468 2.17 24.35 4.45
CA PRO A 468 0.94 23.58 4.27
C PRO A 468 0.22 23.16 5.56
N ILE A 469 0.65 23.59 6.75
CA ILE A 469 -0.11 23.37 8.00
C ILE A 469 -1.28 24.39 8.07
N LEU A 470 -2.03 24.53 6.96
CA LEU A 470 -3.18 25.43 6.83
C LEU A 470 -4.40 24.94 7.64
N ILE A 471 -4.40 23.66 8.04
CA ILE A 471 -5.41 23.06 8.93
C ILE A 471 -5.41 23.74 10.31
N PHE A 472 -4.27 24.30 10.72
CA PHE A 472 -4.11 24.92 12.04
C PHE A 472 -3.93 26.44 11.98
N GLY A 473 -4.27 27.06 10.85
CA GLY A 473 -4.50 28.50 10.75
C GLY A 473 -3.25 29.40 10.69
N ASP A 474 -2.06 28.91 11.06
CA ASP A 474 -0.85 29.73 11.13
C ASP A 474 0.26 29.25 10.19
N LYS A 475 0.82 30.20 9.44
CA LYS A 475 2.10 30.02 8.75
C LYS A 475 3.20 30.06 9.81
N TYR A 476 4.03 29.02 9.87
CA TYR A 476 5.24 28.90 10.69
C TYR A 476 4.98 28.55 12.17
N PHE A 477 4.88 27.26 12.47
CA PHE A 477 5.20 26.75 13.80
C PHE A 477 6.72 26.71 13.99
N PRO A 478 7.25 27.07 15.17
CA PRO A 478 8.63 26.71 15.52
C PRO A 478 8.79 25.17 15.44
N PRO A 479 9.96 24.65 15.05
CA PRO A 479 10.21 23.20 15.08
C PRO A 479 9.87 22.59 16.44
N GLY A 480 9.09 21.51 16.45
CA GLY A 480 8.64 20.85 17.67
C GLY A 480 7.40 21.45 18.33
N TYR A 481 6.77 22.46 17.72
CA TYR A 481 5.53 23.07 18.23
C TYR A 481 4.37 22.98 17.24
N ASP A 482 4.56 22.31 16.11
CA ASP A 482 3.47 22.03 15.19
C ASP A 482 2.53 20.95 15.76
N PRO A 483 1.26 20.96 15.36
CA PRO A 483 0.26 20.06 15.95
C PRO A 483 0.52 18.57 15.70
N ILE A 484 1.20 18.20 14.61
CA ILE A 484 1.53 16.79 14.34
C ILE A 484 2.61 16.33 15.34
N THR A 485 3.63 17.16 15.58
CA THR A 485 4.60 16.91 16.66
C THR A 485 3.90 16.80 18.03
N ALA A 486 2.92 17.66 18.33
CA ALA A 486 2.20 17.59 19.60
C ALA A 486 1.43 16.27 19.78
N PHE A 487 0.92 15.67 18.70
CA PHE A 487 0.32 14.34 18.75
C PHE A 487 1.34 13.25 19.05
N GLU A 488 2.53 13.28 18.45
CA GLU A 488 3.58 12.30 18.78
C GLU A 488 4.07 12.44 20.23
N GLU A 489 4.22 13.67 20.73
CA GLU A 489 4.55 13.92 22.13
C GLU A 489 3.47 13.35 23.06
N TYR A 490 2.20 13.63 22.77
CA TYR A 490 1.07 13.09 23.51
C TYR A 490 1.04 11.56 23.52
N VAL A 491 1.27 10.94 22.36
CA VAL A 491 1.33 9.47 22.23
C VAL A 491 2.49 8.90 23.04
N ALA A 492 3.65 9.56 23.04
CA ALA A 492 4.80 9.15 23.83
C ALA A 492 4.53 9.23 25.35
N GLU A 493 3.83 10.27 25.81
CA GLU A 493 3.41 10.43 27.21
C GLU A 493 2.49 9.30 27.71
N LEU A 494 1.78 8.62 26.80
CA LEU A 494 0.94 7.46 27.13
C LEU A 494 1.73 6.15 27.29
N GLY A 495 3.05 6.20 27.14
CA GLY A 495 3.94 5.05 27.30
C GLY A 495 4.22 4.28 26.02
N VAL A 496 3.87 4.83 24.85
CA VAL A 496 4.24 4.27 23.54
C VAL A 496 5.62 4.80 23.14
N ILE A 497 6.53 3.92 22.71
CA ILE A 497 7.82 4.37 22.17
C ILE A 497 7.59 4.80 20.72
N VAL A 498 7.77 6.08 20.42
CA VAL A 498 7.64 6.59 19.05
C VAL A 498 9.02 6.72 18.42
N ILE A 499 9.21 6.06 17.28
CA ILE A 499 10.42 6.09 16.46
C ILE A 499 10.06 6.76 15.15
N HIS A 500 10.77 7.82 14.78
CA HIS A 500 10.48 8.60 13.57
C HIS A 500 11.76 8.85 12.76
N ALA A 501 11.71 8.65 11.45
CA ALA A 501 12.80 9.02 10.56
C ALA A 501 13.06 10.55 10.62
N ALA A 502 14.32 10.96 10.77
CA ALA A 502 14.68 12.39 10.84
C ALA A 502 14.44 13.14 9.52
N GLY A 503 14.24 12.41 8.41
CA GLY A 503 14.03 12.95 7.08
C GLY A 503 15.28 12.93 6.20
N ASN A 504 15.06 13.11 4.89
CA ASN A 504 16.09 12.99 3.84
C ASN A 504 16.51 14.34 3.24
N SER A 505 16.19 15.46 3.91
CA SER A 505 16.42 16.83 3.42
C SER A 505 17.81 17.40 3.75
N GLY A 506 18.74 16.57 4.24
CA GLY A 506 20.11 16.97 4.53
C GLY A 506 20.90 17.46 3.30
N PRO A 507 22.15 17.96 3.49
CA PRO A 507 22.97 17.89 4.70
C PRO A 507 23.02 19.19 5.52
N SER A 508 22.26 20.22 5.15
CA SER A 508 22.27 21.51 5.88
C SER A 508 21.83 21.35 7.34
N ALA A 509 22.32 22.22 8.22
CA ALA A 509 21.79 22.31 9.58
C ALA A 509 20.28 22.64 9.56
N SER A 510 19.55 22.16 10.56
CA SER A 510 18.09 22.37 10.70
C SER A 510 17.23 21.73 9.60
N THR A 511 17.58 20.51 9.19
CA THR A 511 16.86 19.74 8.15
C THR A 511 16.09 18.54 8.69
N ILE A 512 16.01 18.38 10.03
CA ILE A 512 15.12 17.39 10.65
C ILE A 512 13.69 17.82 10.40
N LEU A 513 12.88 16.91 9.86
CA LEU A 513 11.50 17.17 9.50
C LEU A 513 10.56 16.87 10.68
N PRO A 514 9.53 17.71 10.91
CA PRO A 514 8.42 17.31 11.76
C PRO A 514 7.71 16.05 11.22
N PRO A 515 7.16 15.21 12.10
CA PRO A 515 7.10 15.36 13.56
C PRO A 515 8.31 14.80 14.33
N ALA A 516 9.35 14.30 13.64
CA ALA A 516 10.57 13.78 14.27
C ALA A 516 11.35 14.81 15.12
N THR A 517 10.89 16.06 15.21
CA THR A 517 11.41 17.09 16.11
C THR A 517 10.83 17.04 17.53
N ALA A 518 9.88 16.16 17.81
CA ALA A 518 9.26 16.02 19.13
C ALA A 518 10.30 15.57 20.18
N PRO A 519 10.36 16.20 21.37
CA PRO A 519 11.34 15.86 22.40
C PRO A 519 11.30 14.41 22.90
N SER A 520 10.10 13.81 23.01
CA SER A 520 9.93 12.45 23.51
C SER A 520 9.99 11.37 22.41
N VAL A 521 10.22 11.77 21.16
CA VAL A 521 10.37 10.86 20.02
C VAL A 521 11.83 10.48 19.79
N ILE A 522 12.07 9.22 19.42
CA ILE A 522 13.39 8.77 18.97
C ILE A 522 13.53 9.11 17.48
N SER A 523 14.18 10.23 17.19
CA SER A 523 14.49 10.65 15.82
C SER A 523 15.66 9.86 15.24
N VAL A 524 15.48 9.22 14.08
CA VAL A 524 16.47 8.31 13.47
C VAL A 524 17.07 8.93 12.21
N GLY A 525 18.37 9.23 12.25
CA GLY A 525 19.16 9.58 11.07
C GLY A 525 19.72 8.34 10.37
N ALA A 526 19.73 8.35 9.03
CA ALA A 526 20.30 7.26 8.24
C ALA A 526 21.81 7.43 8.00
N THR A 527 22.54 6.33 7.96
CA THR A 527 23.96 6.28 7.58
C THR A 527 24.21 5.18 6.56
N THR A 528 25.14 5.41 5.64
CA THR A 528 25.52 4.46 4.60
C THR A 528 27.01 4.15 4.75
N VAL A 529 27.36 2.86 4.75
CA VAL A 529 28.78 2.46 4.75
C VAL A 529 29.30 2.58 3.31
N PHE A 530 29.99 3.68 3.02
CA PHE A 530 30.73 3.85 1.77
C PHE A 530 32.15 3.29 1.94
N VAL A 531 32.54 2.26 1.18
CA VAL A 531 33.97 1.98 1.00
C VAL A 531 34.53 3.00 0.02
N LYS A 532 35.16 4.05 0.54
CA LYS A 532 36.16 4.78 -0.24
C LYS A 532 37.41 3.91 -0.31
N PRO A 533 38.01 3.68 -1.50
CA PRO A 533 39.41 3.27 -1.52
C PRO A 533 40.20 4.31 -0.73
N ILE A 534 40.93 3.87 0.30
CA ILE A 534 41.84 4.76 1.02
C ILE A 534 42.91 5.14 0.00
N VAL A 535 42.88 6.38 -0.45
CA VAL A 535 43.88 6.93 -1.36
C VAL A 535 44.90 7.73 -0.55
N ASN A 536 46.19 7.57 -0.84
CA ASN A 536 47.20 8.41 -0.23
C ASN A 536 47.05 9.86 -0.74
N PHE A 537 47.83 10.78 -0.18
CA PHE A 537 47.87 12.20 -0.57
C PHE A 537 48.23 12.43 -2.05
N ARG A 538 48.64 11.38 -2.78
CA ARG A 538 48.96 11.39 -4.22
C ARG A 538 47.85 10.78 -5.08
N GLY A 539 46.73 10.37 -4.49
CA GLY A 539 45.59 9.77 -5.21
C GLY A 539 45.74 8.27 -5.52
N GLU A 540 46.74 7.60 -4.97
CA GLU A 540 46.96 6.16 -5.19
C GLU A 540 46.20 5.33 -4.15
N VAL A 541 45.48 4.30 -4.59
CA VAL A 541 44.73 3.39 -3.70
C VAL A 541 45.69 2.56 -2.85
N VAL A 542 45.63 2.73 -1.53
CA VAL A 542 46.51 2.12 -0.52
C VAL A 542 45.90 0.85 0.08
N ILE A 543 44.58 0.76 0.18
CA ILE A 543 43.87 -0.41 0.72
C ILE A 543 42.75 -0.79 -0.26
N ARG A 544 42.85 -1.99 -0.83
CA ARG A 544 41.74 -2.68 -1.51
C ARG A 544 41.24 -3.78 -0.56
N GLU A 545 40.04 -3.54 -0.02
CA GLU A 545 39.18 -4.48 0.71
C GLU A 545 39.57 -4.92 2.13
N GLY A 546 38.51 -5.12 2.94
CA GLY A 546 38.53 -5.98 4.12
C GLY A 546 38.09 -5.32 5.42
N ARG A 547 36.80 -4.96 5.56
CA ARG A 547 35.98 -5.23 6.76
C ARG A 547 34.53 -5.38 6.38
#